data_AF-A0A3S1DTK1-F1
#
_entry.id   AF-A0A3S1DTK1-F1
#
_cell.length_a   1.000
_cell.length_b   1.000
_cell.length_c   1.000
_cell.angle_alpha   90.00
_cell.angle_beta   90.00
_cell.angle_gamma   90.00
#
_symmetry.space_group_name_H-M   'P 1'
#
loop_
_entity.id
_entity.type
_entity.pdbx_description
1 polymer ?
#
loop_
_entity_poly.entity_id
_entity_poly.type
_entity_poly.pdbx_seq_one_letter_code
_entity_poly.pdbx_strand_id
1 'polypeptide(L)'
;TRFQPPGKESACGAHHHVSLWRDGKPAFAAGPNRLTPVAEKFLAGVLNRMQETHIFFRPTVNSYRRFDRGAWSPEDVAWGFENRTAPIRAITTPNDAACRFEHRAPGADVNPYLSIAAILAAGCEGIEKNLPLEAPVTSNLANL
;
A
#
# COMPACT_ATOMS: atom_id res chain seq x y z
N THR A 1 3.73 16.27 -15.68
CA THR A 1 4.43 14.98 -15.47
C THR A 1 5.62 14.93 -16.40
N ARG A 2 6.85 14.81 -15.86
CA ARG A 2 8.09 14.80 -16.66
C ARG A 2 8.14 13.50 -17.46
N PHE A 3 8.39 13.57 -18.76
CA PHE A 3 8.66 12.39 -19.58
C PHE A 3 9.89 11.67 -19.00
N GLN A 4 9.70 10.44 -18.51
CA GLN A 4 10.81 9.61 -18.06
C GLN A 4 11.15 8.55 -19.13
N PRO A 5 12.43 8.42 -19.51
CA PRO A 5 12.89 7.22 -20.17
C PRO A 5 12.75 6.02 -19.21
N PRO A 6 12.48 4.81 -19.71
CA PRO A 6 12.33 3.62 -18.86
C PRO A 6 13.57 3.37 -17.97
N GLY A 7 13.35 3.09 -16.69
CA GLY A 7 14.24 2.28 -15.83
C GLY A 7 15.67 2.79 -15.58
N LYS A 8 15.90 4.09 -15.44
CA LYS A 8 17.25 4.61 -15.07
C LYS A 8 17.29 5.60 -13.90
N GLU A 9 16.17 6.21 -13.54
CA GLU A 9 16.09 7.18 -12.45
C GLU A 9 14.84 6.95 -11.59
N SER A 10 14.88 7.39 -10.34
CA SER A 10 13.70 7.37 -9.47
C SER A 10 12.55 8.19 -10.08
N ALA A 11 11.34 7.65 -10.02
CA ALA A 11 10.14 8.27 -10.54
C ALA A 11 9.29 8.94 -9.45
N CYS A 12 8.32 9.76 -9.85
CA CYS A 12 7.35 10.34 -8.91
C CYS A 12 6.22 9.35 -8.60
N GLY A 13 6.07 8.98 -7.32
CA GLY A 13 4.93 8.22 -6.80
C GLY A 13 3.95 9.11 -6.01
N ALA A 14 2.77 8.58 -5.74
CA ALA A 14 1.76 9.17 -4.85
C ALA A 14 1.43 8.18 -3.73
N HIS A 15 2.35 8.01 -2.77
CA HIS A 15 2.12 7.08 -1.68
C HIS A 15 0.93 7.53 -0.83
N HIS A 16 -0.06 6.66 -0.67
CA HIS A 16 -1.21 6.94 0.18
C HIS A 16 -0.99 6.35 1.57
N HIS A 17 -1.02 7.22 2.58
CA HIS A 17 -1.03 6.80 3.98
C HIS A 17 -2.47 6.70 4.47
N VAL A 18 -2.86 5.53 4.96
CA VAL A 18 -4.22 5.27 5.46
C VAL A 18 -4.21 4.74 6.88
N SER A 19 -5.09 5.28 7.71
CA SER A 19 -5.37 4.83 9.07
C SER A 19 -6.87 4.97 9.35
N LEU A 20 -7.44 4.03 10.10
CA LEU A 20 -8.81 4.15 10.59
C LEU A 20 -8.81 4.55 12.06
N TRP A 21 -9.82 5.31 12.44
CA TRP A 21 -10.01 5.82 13.80
C TRP A 21 -11.42 5.51 14.26
N ARG A 22 -11.56 5.17 15.54
CA ARG A 22 -12.85 4.94 16.19
C ARG A 22 -12.80 5.54 17.58
N ASP A 23 -13.80 6.34 17.92
CA ASP A 23 -13.93 6.97 19.24
C ASP A 23 -12.66 7.72 19.68
N GLY A 24 -12.02 8.42 18.73
CA GLY A 24 -10.78 9.18 18.96
C GLY A 24 -9.51 8.34 19.12
N LYS A 25 -9.56 7.03 18.88
CA LYS A 25 -8.41 6.11 18.99
C LYS A 25 -8.01 5.51 17.64
N PRO A 26 -6.71 5.29 17.38
CA PRO A 26 -6.24 4.62 16.18
C PRO A 26 -6.71 3.16 16.18
N ALA A 27 -7.56 2.80 15.23
CA ALA A 27 -8.17 1.47 15.16
C ALA A 27 -7.18 0.39 14.70
N PHE A 28 -6.07 0.78 14.06
CA PHE A 28 -5.09 -0.15 13.50
C PHE A 28 -3.99 -0.58 14.49
N ALA A 29 -3.75 0.20 15.54
CA ALA A 29 -2.58 0.05 16.39
C ALA A 29 -2.72 -1.08 17.43
N ALA A 30 -1.72 -1.97 17.48
CA ALA A 30 -1.56 -2.99 18.53
C ALA A 30 -0.14 -2.98 19.14
N GLY A 31 0.57 -1.87 19.02
CA GLY A 31 1.99 -1.72 19.36
C GLY A 31 2.96 -2.11 18.23
N PRO A 32 4.27 -2.11 18.52
CA PRO A 32 5.31 -2.29 17.50
C PRO A 32 5.22 -3.65 16.79
N ASN A 33 5.29 -3.63 15.45
CA ASN A 33 5.20 -4.80 14.58
C ASN A 33 3.96 -5.67 14.82
N ARG A 34 2.86 -5.06 15.26
CA ARG A 34 1.57 -5.72 15.49
C ARG A 34 0.44 -4.86 14.94
N LEU A 35 -0.61 -5.53 14.49
CA LEU A 35 -1.83 -4.93 13.97
C LEU A 35 -3.01 -5.42 14.81
N THR A 36 -4.05 -4.61 14.93
CA THR A 36 -5.33 -5.10 15.45
C THR A 36 -5.98 -6.04 14.43
N PRO A 37 -6.94 -6.89 14.84
CA PRO A 37 -7.71 -7.70 13.89
C PRO A 37 -8.34 -6.86 12.77
N VAL A 38 -8.89 -5.67 13.08
CA VAL A 38 -9.48 -4.81 12.05
C VAL A 38 -8.44 -4.31 11.04
N ALA A 39 -7.22 -3.99 11.48
CA ALA A 39 -6.13 -3.65 10.58
C ALA A 39 -5.71 -4.82 9.70
N GLU A 40 -5.63 -6.03 10.27
CA GLU A 40 -5.29 -7.23 9.50
C GLU A 40 -6.31 -7.49 8.40
N LYS A 41 -7.60 -7.41 8.72
CA LYS A 41 -8.68 -7.59 7.75
C LYS A 41 -8.73 -6.50 6.69
N PHE A 42 -8.51 -5.25 7.09
CA PHE A 42 -8.39 -4.14 6.15
C PHE A 42 -7.25 -4.38 5.15
N LEU A 43 -6.07 -4.75 5.65
CA LEU A 43 -4.91 -5.01 4.81
C LEU A 43 -5.13 -6.22 3.88
N ALA A 44 -5.75 -7.28 4.38
CA ALA A 44 -6.10 -8.45 3.58
C ALA A 44 -7.00 -8.07 2.39
N GLY A 45 -7.99 -7.21 2.61
CA GLY A 45 -8.84 -6.69 1.54
C GLY A 45 -8.09 -5.87 0.49
N VAL A 46 -7.20 -4.97 0.94
CA VAL A 46 -6.32 -4.19 0.05
C VAL A 46 -5.46 -5.10 -0.83
N LEU A 47 -4.83 -6.13 -0.24
CA LEU A 47 -4.01 -7.08 -0.98
C LEU A 47 -4.84 -7.92 -1.96
N ASN A 48 -6.00 -8.41 -1.51
CA ASN A 48 -6.89 -9.23 -2.34
C ASN A 48 -7.41 -8.48 -3.58
N ARG A 49 -7.52 -7.14 -3.53
CA ARG A 49 -7.97 -6.31 -4.65
C ARG A 49 -6.88 -5.57 -5.39
N MET A 50 -5.61 -5.80 -5.05
CA MET A 50 -4.50 -5.00 -5.56
C MET A 50 -4.35 -5.11 -7.08
N GLN A 51 -4.66 -6.27 -7.66
CA GLN A 51 -4.59 -6.48 -9.11
C GLN A 51 -5.74 -5.77 -9.83
N GLU A 52 -6.97 -5.88 -9.33
CA GLU A 52 -8.15 -5.27 -9.96
C GLU A 52 -8.17 -3.74 -9.82
N THR A 53 -7.69 -3.22 -8.69
CA THR A 53 -7.62 -1.77 -8.42
C THR A 53 -6.45 -1.08 -9.11
N HIS A 54 -5.59 -1.84 -9.79
CA HIS A 54 -4.39 -1.33 -10.44
C HIS A 54 -4.68 -0.21 -11.46
N ILE A 55 -5.83 -0.28 -12.14
CA ILE A 55 -6.27 0.75 -13.10
C ILE A 55 -6.43 2.13 -12.44
N PHE A 56 -6.82 2.19 -11.16
CA PHE A 56 -6.95 3.44 -10.41
C PHE A 56 -5.59 3.99 -9.96
N PHE A 57 -4.58 3.13 -9.87
CA PHE A 57 -3.24 3.48 -9.42
C PHE A 57 -2.29 3.79 -10.58
N ARG A 58 -2.63 3.33 -11.79
CA ARG A 58 -1.80 3.45 -13.00
C ARG A 58 -2.66 3.75 -14.24
N PRO A 59 -3.26 4.95 -14.30
CA PRO A 59 -4.27 5.25 -15.31
C PRO A 59 -3.70 5.53 -16.72
N THR A 60 -2.38 5.69 -16.86
CA THR A 60 -1.76 6.06 -18.15
C THR A 60 -0.65 5.11 -18.56
N VAL A 61 -0.33 5.08 -19.87
CA VAL A 61 0.84 4.35 -20.39
C VAL A 61 2.13 4.77 -19.68
N ASN A 62 2.24 6.04 -19.28
CA ASN A 62 3.41 6.53 -18.55
C ASN A 62 3.51 5.95 -17.13
N SER A 63 2.39 5.62 -16.48
CA SER A 63 2.39 4.98 -15.16
C SER A 63 3.14 3.64 -15.17
N TYR A 64 3.08 2.90 -16.28
CA TYR A 64 3.73 1.60 -16.43
C TYR A 64 5.23 1.69 -16.69
N ARG A 65 5.73 2.86 -17.12
CA ARG A 65 7.18 3.08 -17.27
C ARG A 65 7.90 3.24 -15.94
N ARG A 66 7.15 3.37 -14.83
CA ARG A 66 7.69 3.29 -13.46
C ARG A 66 8.08 1.87 -13.06
N PHE A 67 7.62 0.84 -13.78
CA PHE A 67 7.99 -0.54 -13.48
C PHE A 67 9.47 -0.78 -13.78
N ASP A 68 10.23 -0.78 -12.71
CA ASP A 68 11.61 -1.23 -12.65
C ASP A 68 11.87 -1.53 -11.17
N ARG A 69 12.24 -2.78 -10.86
CA ARG A 69 12.60 -3.22 -9.51
C ARG A 69 13.73 -2.38 -8.92
N GLY A 70 14.61 -1.82 -9.77
CA GLY A 70 15.66 -0.88 -9.38
C GLY A 70 15.19 0.54 -9.05
N ALA A 71 13.96 0.92 -9.43
CA ALA A 71 13.41 2.27 -9.27
C ALA A 71 12.50 2.43 -8.02
N TRP A 72 12.54 1.48 -7.08
CA TRP A 72 11.74 1.47 -5.85
C TRP A 72 10.21 1.50 -6.10
N SER A 73 9.79 1.02 -7.27
CA SER A 73 8.38 0.89 -7.65
C SER A 73 7.94 -0.57 -7.51
N PRO A 74 7.14 -0.91 -6.50
CA PRO A 74 6.80 -2.30 -6.21
C PRO A 74 5.87 -2.92 -7.27
N GLU A 75 6.07 -4.21 -7.54
CA GLU A 75 5.36 -4.97 -8.59
C GLU A 75 4.53 -6.14 -8.08
N ASP A 76 4.90 -6.66 -6.91
CA ASP A 76 4.28 -7.84 -6.33
C ASP A 76 2.99 -7.48 -5.57
N VAL A 77 2.24 -8.49 -5.14
CA VAL A 77 1.19 -8.33 -4.12
C VAL A 77 1.80 -8.78 -2.80
N ALA A 78 2.24 -7.83 -1.99
CA ALA A 78 2.94 -8.12 -0.75
C ALA A 78 2.82 -6.96 0.25
N TRP A 79 3.07 -7.28 1.52
CA TRP A 79 3.16 -6.30 2.57
C TRP A 79 4.29 -6.65 3.54
N GLY A 80 4.72 -5.67 4.34
CA GLY A 80 5.65 -5.94 5.44
C GLY A 80 5.76 -4.78 6.42
N PHE A 81 6.18 -5.08 7.65
CA PHE A 81 6.47 -4.06 8.66
C PHE A 81 7.73 -3.30 8.29
N GLU A 82 7.60 -1.98 8.18
CA GLU A 82 8.69 -1.07 7.81
C GLU A 82 9.44 -1.42 6.50
N ASN A 83 8.93 -2.39 5.73
CA ASN A 83 9.57 -2.89 4.51
C ASN A 83 9.26 -1.95 3.34
N ARG A 84 10.26 -1.18 2.92
CA ARG A 84 10.15 -0.19 1.83
C ARG A 84 10.14 -0.84 0.43
N THR A 85 10.39 -2.14 0.35
CA THR A 85 10.41 -2.89 -0.91
C THR A 85 9.06 -3.53 -1.18
N ALA A 86 8.22 -3.66 -0.14
CA ALA A 86 6.85 -4.12 -0.27
C ALA A 86 5.93 -3.02 -0.84
N PRO A 87 4.90 -3.38 -1.63
CA PRO A 87 3.86 -2.48 -2.09
C PRO A 87 3.07 -1.82 -0.97
N ILE A 88 2.75 -2.58 0.09
CA ILE A 88 2.16 -2.04 1.30
C ILE A 88 3.16 -2.11 2.45
N ARG A 89 3.53 -0.96 2.99
CA ARG A 89 4.35 -0.89 4.21
C ARG A 89 3.47 -0.62 5.41
N ALA A 90 3.47 -1.54 6.37
CA ALA A 90 2.86 -1.32 7.68
C ALA A 90 3.83 -0.53 8.56
N ILE A 91 3.42 0.67 8.97
CA ILE A 91 4.19 1.54 9.85
C ILE A 91 3.50 1.51 11.21
N THR A 92 4.19 1.03 12.24
CA THR A 92 3.65 0.87 13.60
C THR A 92 4.47 1.63 14.64
N THR A 93 5.41 2.46 14.19
CA THR A 93 6.36 3.21 15.04
C THR A 93 6.30 4.70 14.70
N PRO A 94 6.65 5.61 15.63
CA PRO A 94 7.16 5.37 16.99
C PRO A 94 6.09 5.11 18.06
N ASN A 95 4.81 5.35 17.76
CA ASN A 95 3.70 5.17 18.70
C ASN A 95 2.41 4.79 17.98
N ASP A 96 1.38 4.42 18.75
CA ASP A 96 0.09 3.95 18.22
C ASP A 96 -0.61 4.98 17.32
N ALA A 97 -0.46 6.28 17.59
CA ALA A 97 -1.03 7.34 16.76
C ALA A 97 -0.36 7.42 15.37
N ALA A 98 0.87 6.92 15.23
CA ALA A 98 1.56 6.85 13.95
C ALA A 98 1.16 5.61 13.12
N CYS A 99 0.37 4.68 13.68
CA CYS A 99 0.05 3.41 13.03
C CYS A 99 -0.77 3.62 11.75
N ARG A 100 -0.22 3.22 10.60
CA ARG A 100 -0.83 3.39 9.28
C ARG A 100 -0.25 2.43 8.25
N PHE A 101 -1.00 2.22 7.17
CA PHE A 101 -0.46 1.58 5.96
C PHE A 101 0.00 2.65 4.98
N GLU A 102 1.16 2.44 4.36
CA GLU A 102 1.64 3.21 3.21
C GLU A 102 1.45 2.35 1.95
N HIS A 103 0.51 2.75 1.09
CA HIS A 103 0.26 2.12 -0.21
C HIS A 103 1.13 2.80 -1.28
N ARG A 104 2.10 2.06 -1.85
CA ARG A 104 3.20 2.63 -2.64
C ARG A 104 3.03 2.49 -4.15
N ALA A 105 2.06 1.70 -4.60
CA ALA A 105 1.79 1.51 -6.03
C ALA A 105 1.39 2.78 -6.82
N PRO A 106 0.53 3.70 -6.31
CA PRO A 106 0.01 4.82 -7.09
C PRO A 106 1.10 5.72 -7.65
N GLY A 107 0.97 6.08 -8.93
CA GLY A 107 1.80 7.11 -9.57
C GLY A 107 1.33 8.52 -9.24
N ALA A 108 2.17 9.52 -9.50
CA ALA A 108 1.78 10.93 -9.33
C ALA A 108 0.70 11.41 -10.32
N ASP A 109 0.33 10.57 -11.30
CA ASP A 109 -0.65 10.81 -12.35
C ASP A 109 -2.04 10.23 -12.05
N VAL A 110 -2.26 9.70 -10.84
CA VAL A 110 -3.56 9.15 -10.42
C VAL A 110 -4.62 10.22 -10.25
N ASN A 111 -5.88 9.83 -10.44
CA ASN A 111 -6.99 10.59 -9.90
C ASN A 111 -7.08 10.29 -8.38
N PRO A 112 -6.82 11.28 -7.50
CA PRO A 112 -6.72 11.04 -6.06
C PRO A 112 -8.04 10.57 -5.45
N TYR A 113 -9.18 10.95 -6.02
CA TYR A 113 -10.49 10.52 -5.52
C TYR A 113 -10.69 9.02 -5.76
N LEU A 114 -10.36 8.55 -6.97
CA LEU A 114 -10.52 7.14 -7.34
C LEU A 114 -9.50 6.25 -6.62
N SER A 115 -8.25 6.70 -6.48
CA SER A 115 -7.23 5.92 -5.79
C SER A 115 -7.55 5.76 -4.29
N ILE A 116 -8.01 6.82 -3.63
CA ILE A 116 -8.43 6.74 -2.22
C ILE A 116 -9.70 5.89 -2.07
N ALA A 117 -10.70 6.07 -2.94
CA ALA A 117 -11.92 5.29 -2.91
C ALA A 117 -11.64 3.79 -3.10
N ALA A 118 -10.75 3.42 -4.02
CA ALA A 118 -10.35 2.04 -4.26
C ALA A 118 -9.68 1.40 -3.03
N ILE A 119 -8.77 2.12 -2.36
CA ILE A 119 -8.10 1.65 -1.14
C ILE A 119 -9.11 1.42 -0.02
N LEU A 120 -10.03 2.38 0.19
CA LEU A 120 -11.05 2.27 1.23
C LEU A 120 -12.04 1.14 0.94
N ALA A 121 -12.54 1.05 -0.29
CA ALA A 121 -13.47 0.00 -0.69
C ALA A 121 -12.87 -1.40 -0.51
N ALA A 122 -11.64 -1.60 -0.97
CA ALA A 122 -10.92 -2.86 -0.80
C ALA A 122 -10.72 -3.20 0.68
N GLY A 123 -10.29 -2.24 1.51
CA GLY A 123 -10.09 -2.47 2.93
C GLY A 123 -11.39 -2.73 3.71
N CYS A 124 -12.46 -2.02 3.39
CA CYS A 124 -13.80 -2.28 3.94
C CYS A 124 -14.29 -3.67 3.59
N GLU A 125 -14.15 -4.09 2.34
CA GLU A 125 -14.50 -5.45 1.91
C GLU A 125 -13.73 -6.52 2.70
N GLY A 126 -12.43 -6.28 2.96
CA GLY A 126 -11.62 -7.18 3.77
C GLY A 126 -12.14 -7.35 5.20
N ILE A 127 -12.58 -6.26 5.82
CA ILE A 127 -13.24 -6.25 7.14
C ILE A 127 -14.56 -7.01 7.09
N GLU A 128 -15.44 -6.67 6.14
CA GLU A 128 -16.78 -7.25 6.00
C GLU A 128 -16.74 -8.76 5.75
N LYS A 129 -15.80 -9.21 4.92
CA LYS A 129 -15.62 -10.62 4.56
C LYS A 129 -14.68 -11.38 5.50
N ASN A 130 -14.15 -10.71 6.52
CA ASN A 130 -13.24 -11.29 7.51
C ASN A 130 -12.02 -12.01 6.86
N LEU A 131 -11.46 -11.43 5.80
CA LEU A 131 -10.41 -12.08 4.99
C LEU A 131 -9.14 -12.39 5.81
N PRO A 132 -8.50 -13.56 5.65
CA PRO A 132 -7.24 -13.85 6.32
C PRO A 132 -6.10 -13.00 5.74
N LEU A 133 -5.25 -12.45 6.61
CA LEU A 133 -4.04 -11.75 6.18
C LEU A 133 -2.89 -12.75 6.03
N GLU A 134 -2.22 -12.72 4.88
CA GLU A 134 -1.02 -13.52 4.64
C GLU A 134 0.17 -13.02 5.46
N ALA A 135 1.17 -13.89 5.64
CA ALA A 135 2.38 -13.52 6.38
C ALA A 135 3.11 -12.31 5.75
N PRO A 136 3.69 -11.42 6.56
CA PRO A 136 4.46 -10.30 6.03
C PRO A 136 5.75 -10.79 5.36
N VAL A 137 6.15 -10.11 4.29
CA VAL A 137 7.46 -10.30 3.68
C VAL A 137 8.52 -9.59 4.52
N THR A 138 9.48 -10.37 5.00
CA THR A 138 10.65 -9.89 5.76
C THR A 138 11.89 -9.72 4.90
N SER A 139 11.93 -10.34 3.72
CA SER A 139 13.03 -10.22 2.76
C SER A 139 12.96 -8.91 1.96
N ASN A 140 14.09 -8.56 1.33
CA ASN A 140 14.16 -7.49 0.36
C ASN A 140 13.60 -7.99 -1.00
N LEU A 141 12.45 -7.45 -1.42
CA LEU A 141 11.81 -7.82 -2.69
C LEU A 141 12.53 -7.26 -3.94
N ALA A 142 13.39 -6.26 -3.79
CA ALA A 142 14.13 -5.69 -4.93
C ALA A 142 15.21 -6.63 -5.50
N ASN A 143 15.50 -7.74 -4.82
CA ASN A 143 16.53 -8.72 -5.20
C ASN A 143 15.96 -10.07 -5.68
N LEU A 144 14.64 -10.18 -5.83
CA LEU A 144 13.97 -11.32 -6.48
C LEU A 144 13.96 -11.13 -7.99
#